data_AF-A0A0V0GRD8-F1
#
_entry.id   AF-A0A0V0GRD8-F1
#
_cell.length_a   1.000
_cell.length_b   1.000
_cell.length_c   1.000
_cell.angle_alpha   90.00
_cell.angle_beta   90.00
_cell.angle_gamma   90.00
#
_symmetry.space_group_name_H-M   'P 1'
#
loop_
_entity.id
_entity.type
_entity.pdbx_description
1 polymer ?
#
loop_
_entity_poly.entity_id
_entity_poly.type
_entity_poly.pdbx_seq_one_letter_code
_entity_poly.pdbx_strand_id
1 'polypeptide(L)'
;GVVRQHGVEFVTFQLQGEAKEWWRAYVKCRSSTLPRLTWTLFYALFLEKYVLRTLRDCKKDEFMDLEQCGMSMIAYEDKFHVCLGMLCNW
;
A
#
# COMPACT_ATOMS: atom_id res chain seq x y z
N GLY A 1 21.99 -5.68 -0.64
CA GLY A 1 21.29 -5.75 -1.94
C GLY A 1 20.76 -4.38 -2.31
N VAL A 2 21.11 -3.89 -3.50
CA VAL A 2 20.83 -2.54 -4.04
C VAL A 2 19.34 -2.12 -3.93
N VAL A 3 18.44 -3.11 -3.89
CA VAL A 3 16.98 -2.95 -3.75
C VAL A 3 16.56 -2.17 -2.50
N ARG A 4 17.30 -2.24 -1.38
CA ARG A 4 16.90 -1.53 -0.14
C ARG A 4 17.18 -0.03 -0.16
N GLN A 5 18.15 0.44 -0.96
CA GLN A 5 18.49 1.87 -1.02
C GLN A 5 17.71 2.63 -2.10
N HIS A 6 17.28 1.95 -3.17
CA HIS A 6 16.55 2.57 -4.30
C HIS A 6 15.11 2.07 -4.47
N GLY A 7 14.56 1.32 -3.51
CA GLY A 7 13.21 0.75 -3.61
C GLY A 7 12.12 1.81 -3.85
N VAL A 8 12.25 2.98 -3.24
CA VAL A 8 11.36 4.12 -3.46
C VAL A 8 11.44 4.63 -4.91
N GLU A 9 12.65 4.84 -5.43
CA GLU A 9 12.86 5.35 -6.79
C GLU A 9 12.32 4.35 -7.83
N PHE A 10 12.53 3.06 -7.60
CA PHE A 10 12.00 2.01 -8.46
C PHE A 10 10.47 1.99 -8.49
N VAL A 11 9.82 1.95 -7.32
CA VAL A 11 8.35 1.88 -7.26
C VAL A 11 7.70 3.16 -7.77
N THR A 12 8.31 4.31 -7.49
CA THR A 12 7.79 5.59 -7.96
C THR A 12 7.97 5.78 -9.47
N PHE A 13 8.97 5.15 -10.07
CA PHE A 13 9.11 5.06 -11.52
C PHE A 13 7.99 4.23 -12.17
N GLN A 14 7.52 3.18 -11.49
CA GLN A 14 6.42 2.31 -11.95
C GLN A 14 5.03 2.94 -11.80
N LEU A 15 4.89 4.07 -11.07
CA LEU A 15 3.62 4.77 -10.96
C LEU A 15 3.17 5.32 -12.33
N GLN A 16 1.87 5.25 -12.59
CA GLN A 16 1.24 5.72 -13.83
C GLN A 16 0.01 6.59 -13.51
N GLY A 17 -0.42 7.39 -14.50
CA GLY A 17 -1.60 8.25 -14.37
C GLY A 17 -1.51 9.22 -13.19
N GLU A 18 -2.63 9.39 -12.48
CA GLU A 18 -2.79 10.28 -11.33
C GLU A 18 -1.74 10.02 -10.23
N ALA A 19 -1.38 8.75 -10.00
CA ALA A 19 -0.37 8.37 -9.01
C ALA A 19 1.02 8.94 -9.31
N LYS A 20 1.40 9.00 -10.58
CA LYS A 20 2.67 9.57 -11.01
C LYS A 20 2.69 11.09 -10.86
N GLU A 21 1.58 11.75 -11.19
CA GLU A 21 1.42 13.20 -11.09
C GLU A 21 1.45 13.67 -9.63
N TRP A 22 0.70 12.97 -8.77
CA TRP A 22 0.74 13.19 -7.32
C TRP A 22 2.15 13.04 -6.76
N TRP A 23 2.84 11.95 -7.13
CA TRP A 23 4.20 11.71 -6.62
C TRP A 23 5.18 12.81 -7.04
N ARG A 24 5.10 13.27 -8.30
CA ARG A 24 5.91 14.40 -8.79
C ARG A 24 5.61 15.69 -8.03
N ALA A 25 4.34 15.99 -7.78
CA ALA A 25 3.94 17.17 -7.01
C ALA A 25 4.44 17.09 -5.55
N TYR A 26 4.35 15.91 -4.94
CA TYR A 26 4.84 15.66 -3.59
C TYR A 26 6.36 15.89 -3.48
N VAL A 27 7.16 15.29 -4.38
CA VAL A 27 8.62 15.48 -4.40
C VAL A 27 8.98 16.94 -4.65
N LYS A 28 8.26 17.64 -5.53
CA LYS A 28 8.50 19.07 -5.83
C LYS A 28 8.22 19.99 -4.63
N CYS A 29 7.20 19.68 -3.83
CA CYS A 29 6.85 20.45 -2.64
C CYS A 29 7.70 20.07 -1.41
N ARG A 30 8.44 18.96 -1.49
CA ARG A 30 9.24 18.48 -0.38
C ARG A 30 10.49 19.34 -0.19
N SER A 31 10.67 19.85 1.03
CA SER A 31 11.86 20.63 1.38
C SER A 31 13.14 19.79 1.30
N SER A 32 14.21 20.40 0.78
CA SER A 32 15.57 19.82 0.76
C SER A 32 16.17 19.63 2.15
N THR A 33 15.60 20.26 3.18
CA THR A 33 16.00 20.09 4.58
C THR A 33 15.44 18.82 5.21
N LEU A 34 14.49 18.13 4.56
CA LEU A 34 13.94 16.89 5.08
C LEU A 34 14.89 15.70 4.83
N PRO A 35 14.92 14.72 5.74
CA PRO A 35 15.70 13.50 5.55
C PRO A 35 15.35 12.78 4.25
N ARG A 36 16.27 11.96 3.72
CA ARG A 36 16.01 11.10 2.55
C ARG A 36 14.72 10.31 2.74
N LEU A 37 13.95 10.16 1.66
CA LEU A 37 12.69 9.42 1.74
C LEU A 37 12.97 7.94 2.00
N THR A 38 12.47 7.41 3.11
CA THR A 38 12.51 5.97 3.37
C THR A 38 11.34 5.27 2.70
N TRP A 39 11.50 3.97 2.41
CA TRP A 39 10.40 3.11 1.93
C TRP A 39 9.16 3.16 2.83
N THR A 40 9.35 3.13 4.15
CA THR A 40 8.25 3.20 5.13
C THR A 40 7.42 4.47 4.97
N LEU A 41 8.08 5.62 4.81
CA LEU A 41 7.40 6.90 4.61
C LEU A 41 6.67 6.97 3.26
N PHE A 42 7.29 6.49 2.18
CA PHE A 42 6.62 6.37 0.88
C PHE A 42 5.32 5.57 1.00
N TYR A 43 5.43 4.38 1.59
CA TYR A 43 4.34 3.43 1.70
C TYR A 43 3.19 3.99 2.54
N ALA A 44 3.48 4.63 3.67
CA ALA A 44 2.46 5.27 4.51
C ALA A 44 1.70 6.38 3.75
N LEU A 45 2.40 7.28 3.06
CA LEU A 45 1.79 8.37 2.28
C LEU A 45 0.96 7.84 1.11
N PHE A 46 1.47 6.81 0.43
CA PHE A 46 0.78 6.18 -0.68
C PHE A 46 -0.54 5.53 -0.21
N LEU A 47 -0.49 4.77 0.90
CA LEU A 47 -1.68 4.19 1.50
C LEU A 47 -2.66 5.26 1.97
N GLU A 48 -2.20 6.35 2.59
CA GLU A 48 -3.07 7.43 3.02
C GLU A 48 -3.81 8.10 1.85
N LYS A 49 -3.10 8.32 0.73
CA LYS A 49 -3.65 8.99 -0.45
C LYS A 49 -4.59 8.12 -1.28
N TYR A 50 -4.24 6.85 -1.50
CA TYR A 50 -4.94 5.97 -2.44
C TYR A 50 -5.82 4.93 -1.78
N VAL A 51 -5.54 4.57 -0.53
CA VAL A 51 -6.31 3.56 0.21
C VAL A 51 -7.03 4.27 1.33
N LEU A 52 -8.25 4.75 1.08
CA LEU A 52 -9.09 5.40 2.09
C LEU A 52 -9.10 4.59 3.40
N ARG A 53 -8.91 5.26 4.53
CA ARG A 53 -8.92 4.61 5.86
C ARG A 53 -10.16 3.75 6.08
N THR A 54 -11.31 4.22 5.60
CA THR A 54 -12.58 3.50 5.57
C THR A 54 -12.57 2.22 4.76
N LEU A 55 -11.84 2.16 3.64
CA LEU A 55 -11.68 0.91 2.88
C LEU A 55 -10.79 -0.08 3.62
N ARG A 56 -9.80 0.41 4.39
CA ARG A 56 -8.96 -0.45 5.24
C ARG A 56 -9.75 -1.01 6.42
N ASP A 57 -10.55 -0.17 7.06
CA ASP A 57 -11.43 -0.59 8.15
C ASP A 57 -12.48 -1.58 7.65
N CYS A 58 -13.14 -1.30 6.51
CA CYS A 58 -14.09 -2.23 5.89
C CYS A 58 -13.45 -3.57 5.48
N LYS A 59 -12.20 -3.57 4.97
CA LYS A 59 -11.48 -4.82 4.67
C LYS A 59 -11.03 -5.58 5.91
N LYS A 60 -10.76 -4.88 7.01
CA LYS A 60 -10.49 -5.49 8.31
C LYS A 60 -11.74 -6.16 8.86
N ASP A 61 -12.89 -5.51 8.76
CA ASP A 61 -14.18 -6.08 9.14
C ASP A 61 -14.51 -7.29 8.25
N GLU A 62 -14.31 -7.21 6.92
CA GLU A 62 -14.49 -8.34 5.99
C GLU A 62 -13.56 -9.53 6.33
N PHE A 63 -12.36 -9.28 6.86
CA PHE A 63 -11.47 -10.33 7.34
C PHE A 63 -11.94 -10.96 8.65
N MET A 64 -12.40 -10.14 9.59
CA MET A 64 -12.92 -10.63 10.88
C MET A 64 -14.18 -11.49 10.69
N ASP A 65 -14.99 -11.15 9.70
CA ASP A 65 -16.21 -11.87 9.32
C ASP A 65 -15.94 -12.96 8.24
N LEU A 66 -14.67 -13.23 7.91
CA LEU A 66 -14.31 -14.18 6.84
C LEU A 66 -14.49 -15.63 7.29
N GLU A 67 -15.70 -16.15 7.12
CA GLU A 67 -16.00 -17.57 7.26
C GLU A 67 -15.94 -18.27 5.91
N GLN A 68 -15.47 -19.53 5.89
CA GLN A 68 -15.41 -20.34 4.67
C GLN A 68 -16.80 -20.60 4.05
N CYS A 69 -17.88 -20.37 4.82
CA CYS A 69 -19.30 -20.65 4.53
C CYS A 69 -19.68 -20.81 3.05
N GLY A 70 -19.57 -22.04 2.53
CA GLY A 70 -19.97 -22.41 1.15
C GLY A 70 -18.98 -22.01 0.04
N MET A 71 -17.88 -21.33 0.36
CA MET A 71 -16.79 -21.05 -0.58
C MET A 71 -15.92 -22.29 -0.77
N SER A 72 -15.42 -22.47 -2.00
CA SER A 72 -14.39 -23.46 -2.25
C SER A 72 -13.11 -23.08 -1.50
N MET A 73 -12.34 -24.08 -1.12
CA MET A 73 -11.10 -23.90 -0.34
C MET A 73 -10.11 -22.95 -1.04
N ILE A 74 -10.05 -22.98 -2.38
CA ILE A 74 -9.23 -22.08 -3.20
C ILE A 74 -9.74 -20.63 -3.12
N ALA A 75 -11.05 -20.41 -3.27
CA ALA A 75 -11.63 -19.07 -3.20
C ALA A 75 -11.48 -18.44 -1.80
N TYR A 76 -11.56 -19.26 -0.76
CA TYR A 76 -11.29 -18.84 0.61
C TYR A 76 -9.81 -18.47 0.80
N GLU A 77 -8.89 -19.30 0.33
CA GLU A 77 -7.44 -19.07 0.43
C GLU A 77 -7.02 -17.78 -0.29
N ASP A 78 -7.53 -17.52 -1.49
CA ASP A 78 -7.30 -16.27 -2.21
C ASP A 78 -7.80 -15.04 -1.42
N LYS A 79 -9.02 -15.11 -0.87
CA LYS A 79 -9.60 -14.02 -0.06
C LYS A 79 -8.84 -13.82 1.24
N PHE A 80 -8.41 -14.90 1.88
CA PHE A 80 -7.62 -14.90 3.10
C PHE A 80 -6.28 -14.21 2.87
N HIS A 81 -5.55 -14.56 1.81
CA HIS A 81 -4.27 -13.94 1.48
C HIS A 81 -4.38 -12.45 1.12
N VAL A 82 -5.43 -12.06 0.40
CA VAL A 82 -5.68 -10.64 0.07
C VAL A 82 -5.95 -9.82 1.33
N CYS A 83 -6.77 -10.33 2.25
CA CYS A 83 -7.08 -9.65 3.50
C CYS A 83 -5.88 -9.63 4.46
N LEU A 84 -5.18 -10.75 4.60
CA LEU A 84 -3.97 -10.86 5.42
C LEU A 84 -2.86 -9.93 4.90
N GLY A 85 -2.69 -9.82 3.58
CA GLY A 85 -1.73 -8.91 2.96
C GLY A 85 -2.00 -7.43 3.25
N MET A 86 -3.26 -7.05 3.45
CA MET A 86 -3.66 -5.69 3.85
C MET A 86 -3.52 -5.44 5.36
N LEU A 87 -3.56 -6.48 6.20
CA LEU A 87 -3.45 -6.37 7.65
C LEU A 87 -2.01 -6.52 8.18
N CYS A 88 -1.17 -7.33 7.53
CA CYS A 88 0.20 -7.62 7.99
C CYS A 88 1.28 -6.61 7.53
N ASN A 89 0.93 -5.57 6.77
CA ASN A 89 1.84 -4.47 6.42
C ASN A 89 1.75 -3.27 7.40
N TRP A 90 1.27 -3.52 8.62
CA TRP A 90 1.29 -2.61 9.77
C TRP A 90 2.14 -3.19 10.89
#